data_AF-A0A958H2U8-F1
#
_entry.id   AF-A0A958H2U8-F1
#
_cell.length_a   1.000
_cell.length_b   1.000
_cell.length_c   1.000
_cell.angle_alpha   90.00
_cell.angle_beta   90.00
_cell.angle_gamma   90.00
#
_symmetry.space_group_name_H-M   'P 1'
#
loop_
_entity.id
_entity.type
_entity.pdbx_description
1 polymer ?
#
loop_
_entity_poly.entity_id
_entity_poly.type
_entity_poly.pdbx_seq_one_letter_code
_entity_poly.pdbx_strand_id
1 'polypeptide(L)'
;MDQKTTERYEEFVQHLRKTLGSEEFLQRHRRQPQDFSRQRILTFCTVILFLINMIKRALQDELDEFFKLLEQGPLAQRVVSKSAF
;
A
#
# COMPACT_ATOMS: atom_id res chain seq x y z
N MET A 1 20.75 -3.35 -3.80
CA MET A 1 20.41 -3.06 -2.38
C MET A 1 21.21 -4.00 -1.52
N ASP A 2 21.78 -3.53 -0.41
CA ASP A 2 22.51 -4.39 0.54
C ASP A 2 21.54 -5.29 1.31
N GLN A 3 21.94 -6.52 1.63
CA GLN A 3 21.09 -7.54 2.27
C GLN A 3 20.48 -7.03 3.58
N LYS A 4 21.30 -6.37 4.40
CA LYS A 4 20.90 -5.77 5.67
C LYS A 4 19.85 -4.66 5.52
N THR A 5 19.88 -3.96 4.39
CA THR A 5 18.93 -2.89 4.10
C THR A 5 17.56 -3.48 3.76
N THR A 6 17.53 -4.53 2.94
CA THR A 6 16.31 -5.26 2.58
C THR A 6 15.60 -5.81 3.82
N GLU A 7 16.33 -6.49 4.70
CA GLU A 7 15.81 -7.04 5.97
C GLU A 7 15.14 -5.96 6.82
N ARG A 8 15.79 -4.81 6.96
CA ARG A 8 15.24 -3.67 7.71
C ARG A 8 13.94 -3.13 7.10
N TYR A 9 13.84 -3.08 5.77
CA TYR A 9 12.60 -2.66 5.09
C TYR A 9 11.48 -3.68 5.26
N GLU A 10 11.80 -4.98 5.21
CA GLU A 10 10.82 -6.03 5.46
C GLU A 10 10.26 -5.96 6.88
N GLU A 11 11.12 -5.81 7.88
CA GLU A 11 10.72 -5.62 9.28
C GLU A 11 9.83 -4.39 9.45
N PHE A 12 10.20 -3.28 8.83
CA PHE A 12 9.43 -2.04 8.88
C PHE A 12 8.03 -2.21 8.25
N VAL A 13 7.95 -2.82 7.06
CA VAL A 13 6.68 -3.09 6.38
C VAL A 13 5.81 -4.03 7.20
N GLN A 14 6.38 -5.06 7.83
CA GLN A 14 5.65 -5.96 8.71
C GLN A 14 5.13 -5.23 9.96
N HIS A 15 5.95 -4.39 10.58
CA HIS A 15 5.56 -3.60 11.72
C HIS A 15 4.40 -2.65 11.37
N LEU A 16 4.51 -1.93 10.25
CA LEU A 16 3.43 -1.08 9.74
C LEU A 16 2.12 -1.86 9.52
N ARG A 17 2.19 -3.01 8.86
CA ARG A 17 0.99 -3.86 8.62
C ARG A 17 0.33 -4.28 9.92
N LYS A 18 1.11 -4.67 10.93
CA LYS A 18 0.58 -5.03 12.27
C LYS A 18 -0.08 -3.83 12.95
N THR A 19 0.56 -2.67 12.93
CA THR A 19 0.04 -1.45 13.55
C THR A 19 -1.27 -1.01 12.88
N LEU A 20 -1.28 -0.91 11.55
CA LEU A 20 -2.44 -0.46 10.77
C LEU A 20 -3.61 -1.45 10.81
N GLY A 21 -3.34 -2.75 10.98
CA GLY A 21 -4.34 -3.79 11.13
C GLY A 21 -4.77 -4.06 12.57
N SER A 22 -4.18 -3.40 13.56
CA SER A 22 -4.50 -3.62 14.97
C SER A 22 -5.91 -3.09 15.30
N GLU A 23 -6.64 -3.82 16.14
CA GLU A 23 -7.96 -3.38 16.58
C GLU A 23 -7.92 -2.02 17.28
N GLU A 24 -6.86 -1.75 18.04
CA GLU A 24 -6.65 -0.46 18.70
C GLU A 24 -6.59 0.68 17.68
N PHE A 25 -5.77 0.55 16.65
CA PHE A 25 -5.66 1.56 15.59
C PHE A 25 -6.99 1.73 14.86
N LEU A 26 -7.63 0.63 14.48
CA LEU A 26 -8.90 0.67 13.77
C LEU A 26 -9.98 1.34 14.60
N GLN A 27 -10.14 0.99 15.88
CA GLN A 27 -11.13 1.59 16.77
C GLN A 27 -10.88 3.08 17.00
N ARG A 28 -9.61 3.49 17.11
CA ARG A 28 -9.23 4.89 17.34
C ARG A 28 -9.47 5.78 16.13
N HIS A 29 -9.26 5.27 14.91
CA HIS A 29 -9.19 6.09 13.71
C HIS A 29 -10.35 5.91 12.73
N ARG A 30 -11.10 4.81 12.78
CA ARG A 30 -12.26 4.60 11.91
C ARG A 30 -13.41 5.52 12.32
N ARG A 31 -14.12 6.08 11.35
CA ARG A 31 -15.36 6.84 11.59
C ARG A 31 -16.59 5.94 11.44
N GLN A 32 -16.50 4.95 10.55
CA GLN A 32 -17.52 3.95 10.29
C GLN A 32 -16.93 2.54 10.43
N PRO A 33 -17.74 1.51 10.75
CA PRO A 33 -17.27 0.13 10.87
C PRO A 33 -16.59 -0.41 9.60
N GLN A 34 -17.02 0.08 8.44
CA GLN A 34 -16.46 -0.27 7.12
C GLN A 34 -15.18 0.47 6.74
N ASP A 35 -14.71 1.44 7.53
CA ASP A 35 -13.45 2.12 7.21
C ASP A 35 -12.28 1.17 7.48
N PHE A 36 -11.27 1.22 6.61
CA PHE A 36 -10.02 0.44 6.68
C PHE A 36 -10.16 -1.10 6.61
N SER A 37 -11.38 -1.65 6.59
CA SER A 37 -11.67 -3.09 6.52
C SER A 37 -12.03 -3.59 5.10
N ARG A 38 -12.09 -2.69 4.11
CA ARG A 38 -12.48 -3.03 2.73
C ARG A 38 -11.40 -3.83 2.01
N GLN A 39 -11.75 -5.00 1.51
CA GLN A 39 -10.93 -5.76 0.57
C GLN A 39 -11.15 -5.21 -0.85
N ARG A 40 -10.15 -4.46 -1.33
CA ARG A 40 -10.09 -3.81 -2.65
C ARG A 40 -8.68 -3.98 -3.20
N ILE A 41 -8.51 -3.67 -4.49
CA ILE A 41 -7.20 -3.68 -5.18
C ILE A 41 -6.18 -2.82 -4.41
N LEU A 42 -6.63 -1.67 -3.90
CA LEU A 42 -5.87 -0.81 -2.99
C LEU A 42 -6.40 -0.96 -1.56
N THR A 43 -5.86 -1.94 -0.82
CA THR A 43 -6.17 -2.07 0.61
C THR A 43 -5.61 -0.89 1.41
N PHE A 44 -6.15 -0.65 2.60
CA PHE A 44 -5.68 0.43 3.48
C PHE A 44 -4.16 0.40 3.70
N CYS A 45 -3.60 -0.76 4.03
CA CYS A 45 -2.16 -0.91 4.23
C CYS A 45 -1.37 -0.59 2.95
N THR A 46 -1.86 -1.02 1.78
CA THR A 46 -1.24 -0.73 0.49
C THR A 46 -1.21 0.77 0.20
N VAL A 47 -2.31 1.48 0.45
CA VAL A 47 -2.41 2.93 0.26
C VAL A 47 -1.45 3.68 1.18
N ILE A 48 -1.36 3.30 2.46
CA ILE A 48 -0.43 3.95 3.39
C ILE A 48 1.03 3.75 2.98
N LEU A 49 1.41 2.52 2.59
CA LEU A 49 2.75 2.25 2.08
C LEU A 49 3.07 3.09 0.85
N PHE A 50 2.11 3.22 -0.08
CA PHE A 50 2.25 4.06 -1.26
C PHE A 50 2.41 5.55 -0.91
N LEU A 51 1.62 6.08 0.02
CA LEU A 51 1.70 7.48 0.43
C LEU A 51 3.00 7.82 1.17
N ILE A 52 3.54 6.91 1.98
CA ILE A 52 4.81 7.10 2.70
C ILE A 52 6.00 7.21 1.74
N ASN A 53 5.89 6.67 0.52
CA ASN A 53 6.93 6.81 -0.51
C ASN A 53 7.06 8.23 -1.08
N MET A 54 6.21 9.19 -0.66
CA MET A 54 6.26 10.59 -1.09
C MET A 54 6.28 10.75 -2.62
N ILE A 55 5.16 10.39 -3.25
CA ILE A 55 4.89 10.44 -4.69
C ILE A 55 5.39 11.76 -5.30
N LYS A 56 6.29 11.68 -6.30
CA LYS A 56 6.96 12.86 -6.91
C LYS A 56 6.47 13.17 -8.31
N ARG A 57 5.84 12.20 -8.98
CA ARG A 57 5.36 12.28 -10.36
C ARG A 57 3.84 12.21 -10.41
N ALA A 58 3.29 12.15 -11.63
CA ALA A 58 1.86 11.93 -11.83
C ALA A 58 1.42 10.67 -11.08
N LEU A 59 0.30 10.77 -10.35
CA LEU A 59 -0.22 9.70 -9.50
C LEU A 59 -0.33 8.36 -10.23
N GLN A 60 -0.75 8.38 -11.50
CA GLN A 60 -0.92 7.19 -12.31
C GLN A 60 0.42 6.52 -12.68
N ASP A 61 1.46 7.30 -13.00
CA ASP A 61 2.80 6.78 -13.26
C ASP A 61 3.35 6.06 -12.03
N GLU A 62 3.11 6.63 -10.86
CA GLU A 62 3.62 6.14 -9.58
C GLU A 62 2.87 4.89 -9.13
N LEU A 63 1.55 4.83 -9.37
CA LEU A 63 0.77 3.61 -9.16
C LEU A 63 1.23 2.49 -10.09
N ASP A 64 1.43 2.78 -11.38
CA ASP A 64 1.89 1.80 -12.36
C ASP A 64 3.27 1.22 -11.97
N GLU A 65 4.19 2.05 -11.47
CA GLU A 65 5.51 1.62 -10.99
C GLU A 65 5.40 0.82 -9.68
N PHE A 66 4.58 1.28 -8.74
CA PHE A 66 4.38 0.62 -7.45
C PHE A 66 3.77 -0.78 -7.60
N PHE A 67 2.78 -0.96 -8.48
CA PHE A 67 2.18 -2.28 -8.74
C PHE A 67 3.13 -3.23 -9.48
N LYS A 68 3.96 -2.72 -10.41
CA LYS A 68 5.04 -3.52 -11.04
C LYS A 68 5.97 -4.13 -10.00
N LEU A 69 6.33 -3.35 -8.99
CA LEU A 69 7.21 -3.78 -7.90
C LEU A 69 6.54 -4.81 -6.96
N LEU A 70 5.24 -4.66 -6.70
CA LEU A 70 4.50 -5.55 -5.79
C LEU A 70 4.17 -6.92 -6.38
N GLU A 71 3.87 -7.01 -7.67
CA GLU A 71 3.35 -8.25 -8.27
C GLU A 71 4.44 -9.22 -8.77
N GLN A 72 5.71 -8.79 -8.90
CA GLN A 72 6.84 -9.59 -9.43
C GLN A 72 6.50 -10.40 -10.72
N GLY A 73 5.46 -10.01 -11.47
CA GLY A 73 4.94 -10.72 -12.64
C GLY A 73 5.29 -10.02 -13.95
N PRO A 74 5.32 -10.74 -15.09
CA PRO A 74 5.79 -10.22 -16.38
C PRO A 74 4.89 -9.15 -17.03
N LEU A 75 3.78 -8.77 -16.41
CA LEU A 75 2.87 -7.77 -16.94
C LEU A 75 2.40 -6.90 -15.80
N ALA A 76 2.79 -5.62 -15.82
CA ALA A 76 2.01 -4.57 -15.21
C ALA A 76 0.65 -4.60 -15.89
N GLN A 77 -0.31 -5.33 -15.33
CA GLN A 77 -1.65 -5.30 -15.88
C GLN A 77 -2.17 -3.90 -15.61
N ARG A 78 -2.33 -3.12 -16.68
CA ARG A 78 -2.89 -1.77 -16.62
C ARG A 78 -4.35 -1.92 -16.16
N VAL A 79 -4.58 -2.05 -14.86
CA VAL A 79 -5.91 -2.04 -14.28
C VAL A 79 -6.33 -0.58 -14.22
N VAL A 80 -6.59 0.00 -15.40
CA VAL A 80 -7.37 1.21 -15.51
C VAL A 80 -8.79 0.82 -15.10
N SER A 81 -9.06 0.80 -13.80
CA SER A 81 -10.45 0.89 -13.37
C SER A 81 -10.90 2.29 -13.80
N LYS A 82 -12.02 2.38 -14.53
CA LYS A 82 -12.67 3.64 -14.97
C LYS A 82 -13.14 4.53 -13.79
N SER A 83 -12.55 4.38 -12.62
CA SER A 83 -13.00 4.96 -11.35
C SER A 83 -11.83 5.44 -10.50
N ALA A 84 -10.81 5.98 -11.16
CA ALA A 84 -9.88 6.92 -10.54
C ALA A 84 -9.90 8.19 -11.39
N PHE A 85 -11.10 8.79 -11.49
CA PHE A 85 -11.47 10.21 -11.67
C PHE A 85 -12.90 10.28 -12.21
#